data_AF-A0A857DFA3-F1
#
_entry.id   AF-A0A857DFA3-F1
#
_cell.length_a   1.000
_cell.length_b   1.000
_cell.length_c   1.000
_cell.angle_alpha   90.00
_cell.angle_beta   90.00
_cell.angle_gamma   90.00
#
_symmetry.space_group_name_H-M   'P 1'
#
loop_
_entity.id
_entity.type
_entity.pdbx_description
1 polymer ?
#
loop_
_entity_poly.entity_id
_entity_poly.type
_entity_poly.pdbx_seq_one_letter_code
_entity_poly.pdbx_strand_id
1 'polypeptide(L)'
;MTAQGIEFVNVTKHYIDYSQGKTPALKDISLSIRKGEYVGLLGMNGSGKSTLAKLLNGLLKPTDGKVFINGLDTANIEQLPEIRRLVGMVFQNPDNQLISPVIEEEISFGPENLGLPISEINRRINWALQVCGLEDKRHHAPHLLSGGQKQKVALASALAMLPEYLVLDEPTSMLDPTGRKELLEQLKVLNKQEDMTILIISHNPEDLVQADRLIVLDHGSIFLQGTPKEVYASAKLAELGLDTPTVYQLINQLGSNGYSVPENVKSVRELVDYLCLQL
;
A
#
# COMPACT_ATOMS: atom_id res chain seq x y z
N MET A 1 -21.76 2.32 17.03
CA MET A 1 -20.45 1.74 16.67
C MET A 1 -20.14 2.23 15.27
N THR A 2 -19.29 3.25 15.13
CA THR A 2 -18.79 3.69 13.82
C THR A 2 -17.98 2.55 13.22
N ALA A 3 -18.24 2.18 11.97
CA ALA A 3 -17.46 1.16 11.28
C ALA A 3 -16.01 1.64 11.18
N GLN A 4 -15.09 0.98 11.88
CA GLN A 4 -13.66 1.20 11.73
C GLN A 4 -13.18 0.47 10.48
N GLY A 5 -12.43 1.16 9.63
CA GLY A 5 -11.92 0.63 8.37
C GLY A 5 -12.11 1.56 7.19
N ILE A 6 -11.76 1.04 6.02
CA ILE A 6 -11.98 1.66 4.71
C ILE A 6 -13.20 0.97 4.08
N GLU A 7 -14.09 1.74 3.48
CA GLU A 7 -15.25 1.23 2.75
C GLU A 7 -15.44 1.95 1.42
N PHE A 8 -15.60 1.19 0.35
CA PHE A 8 -16.09 1.67 -0.94
C PHE A 8 -17.49 1.11 -1.14
N VAL A 9 -18.44 1.98 -1.47
CA VAL A 9 -19.84 1.64 -1.71
C VAL A 9 -20.21 2.04 -3.14
N ASN A 10 -20.26 1.06 -4.04
CA ASN A 10 -20.64 1.17 -5.45
C ASN A 10 -19.87 2.27 -6.20
N VAL A 11 -18.57 2.37 -5.95
CA VAL A 11 -17.76 3.51 -6.37
C VAL A 11 -17.40 3.43 -7.85
N THR A 12 -17.75 4.48 -8.58
CA THR A 12 -17.38 4.66 -9.98
C THR A 12 -16.58 5.94 -10.14
N LYS A 13 -15.51 5.91 -10.95
CA LYS A 13 -14.70 7.09 -11.26
C LYS A 13 -14.47 7.21 -12.76
N HIS A 14 -14.84 8.35 -13.32
CA HIS A 14 -14.48 8.77 -14.68
C HIS A 14 -13.51 9.94 -14.63
N TYR A 15 -12.55 9.95 -15.56
CA TYR A 15 -11.82 11.15 -15.94
C TYR A 15 -12.51 11.80 -17.14
N ILE A 16 -12.45 13.11 -17.21
CA ILE A 16 -12.96 13.89 -18.33
C ILE A 16 -11.75 14.45 -19.06
N ASP A 17 -11.55 14.00 -20.29
CA ASP A 17 -10.58 14.57 -21.22
C ASP A 17 -11.35 15.36 -22.28
N TYR A 18 -10.97 16.62 -22.52
CA TYR A 18 -11.60 17.45 -23.53
C TYR A 18 -11.49 16.88 -24.96
N SER A 19 -10.47 16.06 -25.22
CA SER A 19 -10.22 15.44 -26.52
C SER A 19 -10.85 14.05 -26.69
N GLN A 20 -10.97 13.27 -25.60
CA GLN A 20 -11.43 11.88 -25.64
C GLN A 20 -12.76 11.63 -24.91
N GLY A 21 -13.34 12.65 -24.29
CA GLY A 21 -14.59 12.54 -23.55
C GLY A 21 -14.41 11.89 -22.17
N LYS A 22 -15.39 11.09 -21.74
CA LYS A 22 -15.37 10.42 -20.43
C LYS A 22 -14.65 9.08 -20.52
N THR A 23 -13.54 8.92 -19.80
CA THR A 23 -12.81 7.64 -19.69
C THR A 23 -13.07 7.02 -18.31
N PRO A 24 -13.68 5.82 -18.23
CA PRO A 24 -13.89 5.14 -16.96
C PRO A 24 -12.56 4.60 -16.41
N ALA A 25 -12.24 4.94 -15.17
CA ALA A 25 -11.07 4.43 -14.45
C ALA A 25 -11.44 3.42 -13.36
N LEU A 26 -12.62 3.56 -12.75
CA LEU A 26 -13.20 2.60 -11.81
C LEU A 26 -14.69 2.43 -12.10
N LYS A 27 -15.21 1.22 -11.92
CA LYS A 27 -16.59 0.82 -12.21
C LYS A 27 -17.11 -0.03 -11.05
N ASP A 28 -18.15 0.46 -10.40
CA ASP A 28 -18.90 -0.27 -9.36
C ASP A 28 -18.04 -0.99 -8.31
N ILE A 29 -17.04 -0.27 -7.79
CA ILE A 29 -16.14 -0.81 -6.77
C ILE A 29 -16.85 -0.82 -5.41
N SER A 30 -17.11 -2.03 -4.92
CA SER A 30 -17.60 -2.29 -3.57
C SER A 30 -16.61 -3.19 -2.82
N LEU A 31 -15.94 -2.62 -1.82
CA LEU A 31 -14.94 -3.33 -1.01
C LEU A 31 -14.85 -2.71 0.38
N SER A 32 -14.45 -3.52 1.36
CA SER A 32 -14.06 -3.02 2.68
C SER A 32 -12.67 -3.54 3.04
N ILE A 33 -11.88 -2.73 3.75
CA ILE A 33 -10.60 -3.12 4.36
C ILE A 33 -10.71 -2.85 5.86
N ARG A 34 -10.45 -3.89 6.65
CA ARG A 34 -10.58 -3.82 8.11
C ARG A 34 -9.34 -3.17 8.71
N LYS A 35 -9.50 -2.56 9.88
CA LYS A 35 -8.38 -2.07 10.66
C LYS A 35 -7.38 -3.21 10.95
N GLY A 36 -6.08 -2.93 10.80
CA GLY A 36 -4.97 -3.86 11.04
C GLY A 36 -4.73 -4.84 9.88
N GLU A 37 -5.51 -4.77 8.80
CA GLU A 37 -5.35 -5.65 7.64
C GLU A 37 -4.15 -5.23 6.78
N TYR A 38 -3.35 -6.21 6.34
CA TYR A 38 -2.32 -6.00 5.32
C TYR A 38 -2.86 -6.43 3.95
N VAL A 39 -3.21 -5.48 3.09
CA VAL A 39 -3.83 -5.73 1.78
C VAL A 39 -2.87 -5.45 0.64
N GLY A 40 -2.79 -6.39 -0.31
CA GLY A 40 -2.13 -6.21 -1.60
C GLY A 40 -3.12 -5.88 -2.70
N LEU A 41 -2.83 -4.85 -3.51
CA LEU A 41 -3.61 -4.47 -4.69
C LEU A 41 -2.81 -4.75 -5.97
N LEU A 42 -3.33 -5.67 -6.78
CA LEU A 42 -2.75 -6.16 -8.03
C LEU A 42 -3.58 -5.71 -9.23
N GLY A 43 -2.99 -5.82 -10.41
CA GLY A 43 -3.67 -5.56 -11.68
C GLY A 43 -2.70 -5.02 -12.73
N MET A 44 -3.08 -5.11 -14.00
CA MET A 44 -2.28 -4.55 -15.10
C MET A 44 -2.16 -3.02 -14.99
N ASN A 45 -1.20 -2.45 -15.73
CA ASN A 45 -1.13 -0.99 -15.87
C ASN A 45 -2.44 -0.45 -16.47
N GLY A 46 -2.96 0.64 -15.90
CA GLY A 46 -4.24 1.21 -16.31
C GLY A 46 -5.48 0.52 -15.72
N SER A 47 -5.35 -0.50 -14.87
CA SER A 47 -6.52 -1.19 -14.27
C SER A 47 -7.27 -0.37 -13.21
N GLY A 48 -6.77 0.81 -12.81
CA GLY A 48 -7.42 1.71 -11.86
C GLY A 48 -6.80 1.78 -10.46
N LYS A 49 -5.72 1.02 -10.19
CA LYS A 49 -5.07 0.93 -8.86
C LYS A 49 -4.74 2.29 -8.23
N SER A 50 -3.97 3.14 -8.93
CA SER A 50 -3.62 4.48 -8.42
C SER A 50 -4.83 5.41 -8.32
N THR A 51 -5.87 5.20 -9.13
CA THR A 51 -7.13 5.96 -9.01
C THR A 51 -7.87 5.56 -7.73
N LEU A 52 -7.92 4.27 -7.41
CA LEU A 52 -8.48 3.75 -6.16
C LEU A 52 -7.73 4.32 -4.96
N ALA A 53 -6.39 4.29 -5.00
CA ALA A 53 -5.52 4.83 -3.95
C ALA A 53 -5.82 6.31 -3.65
N LYS A 54 -5.92 7.13 -4.69
CA LYS A 54 -6.19 8.57 -4.58
C LYS A 54 -7.60 8.91 -4.07
N LEU A 55 -8.55 7.97 -4.12
CA LEU A 55 -9.87 8.17 -3.53
C LEU A 55 -9.84 8.05 -2.00
N LEU A 56 -8.86 7.32 -1.43
CA LEU A 56 -8.78 7.02 0.01
C LEU A 56 -8.46 8.25 0.86
N ASN A 57 -7.56 9.12 0.40
CA ASN A 57 -7.20 10.36 1.09
C ASN A 57 -7.92 11.60 0.49
N GLY A 58 -8.89 11.38 -0.40
CA GLY A 58 -9.68 12.43 -1.03
C GLY A 58 -8.91 13.33 -1.99
N LEU A 59 -7.80 12.87 -2.58
CA LEU A 59 -7.15 13.54 -3.71
C LEU A 59 -8.05 13.52 -4.95
N LEU A 60 -8.83 12.45 -5.11
CA LEU A 60 -9.91 12.36 -6.06
C LEU A 60 -11.24 12.24 -5.33
N LYS A 61 -12.30 12.70 -5.99
CA LYS A 61 -13.68 12.41 -5.60
C LYS A 61 -14.27 11.33 -6.51
N PRO A 62 -15.07 10.40 -5.98
CA PRO A 62 -15.82 9.47 -6.82
C PRO A 62 -16.76 10.25 -7.75
N THR A 63 -17.04 9.68 -8.92
CA THR A 63 -18.08 10.20 -9.82
C THR A 63 -19.47 9.74 -9.36
N ASP A 64 -19.56 8.50 -8.89
CA ASP A 64 -20.74 7.90 -8.26
C ASP A 64 -20.29 6.98 -7.11
N GLY A 65 -21.20 6.63 -6.21
CA GLY A 65 -20.90 5.90 -4.98
C GLY A 65 -20.18 6.75 -3.92
N LYS A 66 -19.69 6.09 -2.87
CA LYS A 66 -19.04 6.74 -1.72
C LYS A 66 -17.83 5.97 -1.22
N VAL A 67 -16.85 6.70 -0.71
CA VAL A 67 -15.68 6.14 -0.03
C VAL A 67 -15.67 6.67 1.39
N PHE A 68 -15.52 5.78 2.36
CA PHE A 68 -15.47 6.12 3.78
C PHE A 68 -14.17 5.66 4.42
N ILE A 69 -13.64 6.49 5.31
CA ILE A 69 -12.50 6.17 6.20
C ILE A 69 -13.00 6.37 7.63
N ASN A 70 -13.10 5.29 8.42
CA ASN A 70 -13.68 5.33 9.77
C ASN A 70 -15.08 5.99 9.80
N GLY A 71 -15.87 5.83 8.72
CA GLY A 71 -17.18 6.46 8.53
C GLY A 71 -17.16 7.91 8.02
N LEU A 72 -15.99 8.52 7.79
CA LEU A 72 -15.83 9.86 7.21
C LEU A 72 -15.86 9.78 5.69
N ASP A 73 -16.69 10.59 5.02
CA ASP A 73 -16.87 10.57 3.57
C ASP A 73 -15.75 11.36 2.87
N THR A 74 -14.97 10.70 2.00
CA THR A 74 -13.83 11.34 1.31
C THR A 74 -14.24 12.38 0.27
N ALA A 75 -15.53 12.46 -0.10
CA ALA A 75 -16.06 13.53 -0.94
C ALA A 75 -16.39 14.82 -0.15
N ASN A 76 -16.55 14.73 1.18
CA ASN A 76 -16.89 15.84 2.06
C ASN A 76 -15.64 16.65 2.44
N ILE A 77 -15.60 17.91 1.99
CA ILE A 77 -14.45 18.82 2.17
C ILE A 77 -14.16 19.09 3.65
N GLU A 78 -15.18 19.17 4.50
CA GLU A 78 -15.02 19.46 5.93
C GLU A 78 -14.36 18.30 6.68
N GLN A 79 -14.48 17.08 6.16
CA GLN A 79 -13.92 15.86 6.76
C GLN A 79 -12.52 15.53 6.24
N LEU A 80 -12.09 16.13 5.12
CA LEU A 80 -10.80 15.86 4.49
C LEU A 80 -9.58 16.07 5.39
N PRO A 81 -9.49 17.11 6.24
CA PRO A 81 -8.33 17.27 7.12
C PRO A 81 -8.12 16.06 8.04
N GLU A 82 -9.19 15.55 8.63
CA GLU A 82 -9.14 14.37 9.50
C GLU A 82 -8.84 13.10 8.71
N ILE A 83 -9.45 12.93 7.53
CA ILE A 83 -9.15 11.81 6.64
C ILE A 83 -7.67 11.78 6.25
N ARG A 84 -7.07 12.93 5.93
CA ARG A 84 -5.64 13.03 5.57
C ARG A 84 -4.70 12.84 6.76
N ARG A 85 -5.16 13.13 7.98
CA ARG A 85 -4.46 12.74 9.22
C ARG A 85 -4.46 11.22 9.40
N LEU A 86 -5.58 10.57 9.08
CA LEU A 86 -5.75 9.11 9.23
C LEU A 86 -5.04 8.31 8.12
N VAL A 87 -4.97 8.85 6.89
CA VAL A 87 -4.47 8.14 5.70
C VAL A 87 -3.17 8.77 5.21
N GLY A 88 -2.05 8.10 5.49
CA GLY A 88 -0.75 8.40 4.88
C GLY A 88 -0.68 7.79 3.49
N MET A 89 -0.23 8.55 2.50
CA MET A 89 -0.06 8.07 1.13
C MET A 89 1.37 8.32 0.65
N VAL A 90 1.97 7.30 0.05
CA VAL A 90 3.28 7.39 -0.61
C VAL A 90 3.09 7.07 -2.09
N PHE A 91 3.47 8.03 -2.96
CA PHE A 91 3.36 7.84 -4.40
C PHE A 91 4.52 7.01 -4.96
N GLN A 92 4.32 6.50 -6.18
CA GLN A 92 5.30 5.73 -6.94
C GLN A 92 6.59 6.51 -7.22
N ASN A 93 6.48 7.81 -7.56
CA ASN A 93 7.65 8.64 -7.82
C ASN A 93 7.82 9.63 -6.65
N PRO A 94 8.88 9.49 -5.83
CA PRO A 94 9.08 10.35 -4.68
C PRO A 94 9.40 11.80 -5.10
N ASP A 95 9.96 12.03 -6.29
CA ASP A 95 10.22 13.40 -6.79
C ASP A 95 8.92 14.20 -7.02
N ASN A 96 7.76 13.53 -7.11
CA ASN A 96 6.47 14.20 -7.19
C ASN A 96 5.93 14.65 -5.82
N GLN A 97 6.56 14.23 -4.72
CA GLN A 97 6.08 14.44 -3.36
C GLN A 97 7.05 15.24 -2.50
N LEU A 98 8.36 15.05 -2.69
CA LEU A 98 9.40 15.75 -1.93
C LEU A 98 9.54 17.21 -2.40
N ILE A 99 9.46 18.15 -1.47
CA ILE A 99 9.45 19.60 -1.75
C ILE A 99 10.47 20.38 -0.93
N SER A 100 10.82 19.91 0.26
CA SER A 100 11.68 20.64 1.20
C SER A 100 13.17 20.50 0.85
N PRO A 101 13.99 21.50 1.17
CA PRO A 101 15.42 21.48 0.86
C PRO A 101 16.22 20.56 1.79
N VAL A 102 15.70 20.21 2.97
CA VAL A 102 16.34 19.36 3.98
C VAL A 102 15.40 18.22 4.38
N ILE A 103 15.93 17.01 4.57
CA ILE A 103 15.13 15.82 4.94
C ILE A 103 14.35 16.03 6.23
N GLU A 104 14.96 16.64 7.25
CA GLU A 104 14.26 16.95 8.50
C GLU A 104 13.01 17.82 8.28
N GLU A 105 13.13 18.86 7.44
CA GLU A 105 12.02 19.77 7.09
C GLU A 105 10.96 19.05 6.24
N GLU A 106 11.38 18.13 5.38
CA GLU A 106 10.46 17.29 4.60
C GLU A 106 9.62 16.39 5.51
N ILE A 107 10.24 15.78 6.53
CA ILE A 107 9.55 14.90 7.48
C ILE A 107 8.72 15.70 8.48
N SER A 108 9.15 16.92 8.85
CA SER A 108 8.41 17.79 9.78
C SER A 108 7.15 18.39 9.15
N PHE A 109 7.08 18.51 7.82
CA PHE A 109 6.00 19.17 7.10
C PHE A 109 4.60 18.67 7.48
N GLY A 110 4.40 17.35 7.51
CA GLY A 110 3.12 16.75 7.93
C GLY A 110 2.75 17.07 9.38
N PRO A 111 3.60 16.70 10.36
CA PRO A 111 3.45 17.06 11.78
C PRO A 111 3.20 18.55 12.06
N GLU A 112 3.86 19.46 11.35
CA GLU A 112 3.66 20.91 11.46
C GLU A 112 2.26 21.34 11.01
N ASN A 113 1.78 20.79 9.89
CA ASN A 113 0.42 21.03 9.40
C ASN A 113 -0.67 20.49 10.35
N LEU A 114 -0.33 19.52 11.20
CA LEU A 114 -1.19 19.03 12.29
C LEU A 114 -1.17 19.92 13.53
N GLY A 115 -0.34 20.97 13.56
CA GLY A 115 -0.23 21.90 14.69
C GLY A 115 0.41 21.29 15.94
N LEU A 116 1.29 20.29 15.78
CA LEU A 116 1.89 19.59 16.90
C LEU A 116 2.99 20.42 17.60
N PRO A 117 3.22 20.21 18.91
CA PRO A 117 4.35 20.84 19.61
C PRO A 117 5.71 20.41 19.04
N ILE A 118 6.69 21.31 19.06
CA ILE A 118 8.06 21.07 18.54
C ILE A 118 8.70 19.81 19.13
N SER A 119 8.48 19.53 20.43
CA SER A 119 9.01 18.33 21.08
C SER A 119 8.43 17.05 20.50
N GLU A 120 7.13 17.05 20.18
CA GLU A 120 6.45 15.92 19.54
C GLU A 120 6.89 15.76 18.09
N ILE A 121 7.01 16.86 17.34
CA ILE A 121 7.53 16.85 15.96
C ILE A 121 8.91 16.20 15.92
N ASN A 122 9.84 16.63 16.78
CA ASN A 122 11.18 16.05 16.88
C ASN A 122 11.16 14.56 17.22
N ARG A 123 10.28 14.13 18.14
CA ARG A 123 10.11 12.72 18.49
C ARG A 123 9.70 11.90 17.26
N ARG A 124 8.74 12.39 16.48
CA ARG A 124 8.23 11.71 15.29
C ARG A 124 9.24 11.69 14.14
N ILE A 125 10.01 12.76 13.95
CA ILE A 125 11.11 12.80 12.98
C ILE A 125 12.13 11.71 13.31
N ASN A 126 12.59 11.64 14.57
CA ASN A 126 13.56 10.63 15.00
C ASN A 126 13.05 9.21 14.77
N TRP A 127 11.80 8.94 15.17
CA TRP A 127 11.18 7.63 14.97
C TRP A 127 11.05 7.29 13.48
N ALA A 128 10.57 8.21 12.64
CA ALA A 128 10.40 7.97 11.20
C ALA A 128 11.74 7.73 10.49
N LEU A 129 12.78 8.50 10.85
CA LEU A 129 14.14 8.28 10.34
C LEU A 129 14.67 6.91 10.73
N GLN A 130 14.45 6.48 11.97
CA GLN A 130 14.88 5.17 12.46
C GLN A 130 14.15 4.02 11.75
N VAL A 131 12.82 4.12 11.61
CA VAL A 131 12.02 3.11 10.91
C VAL A 131 12.48 2.95 9.45
N CYS A 132 12.86 4.05 8.80
CA CYS A 132 13.32 4.05 7.42
C CYS A 132 14.84 3.81 7.24
N GLY A 133 15.63 3.77 8.32
CA GLY A 133 17.09 3.65 8.25
C GLY A 133 17.77 4.84 7.57
N LEU A 134 17.39 6.07 7.96
CA LEU A 134 17.83 7.33 7.38
C LEU A 134 18.44 8.30 8.42
N GLU A 135 18.79 7.83 9.61
CA GLU A 135 19.25 8.65 10.73
C GLU A 135 20.48 9.50 10.36
N ASP A 136 21.41 8.95 9.59
CA ASP A 136 22.62 9.63 9.11
C ASP A 136 22.32 10.68 8.01
N LYS A 137 21.10 10.67 7.46
CA LYS A 137 20.67 11.56 6.37
C LYS A 137 19.87 12.76 6.84
N ARG A 138 19.47 12.85 8.11
CA ARG A 138 18.58 13.91 8.65
C ARG A 138 18.77 15.31 8.06
N HIS A 139 20.02 15.78 7.95
CA HIS A 139 20.35 17.14 7.50
C HIS A 139 20.83 17.22 6.05
N HIS A 140 20.67 16.16 5.27
CA HIS A 140 21.02 16.15 3.85
C HIS A 140 19.90 16.76 3.01
N ALA A 141 20.25 17.19 1.79
CA ALA A 141 19.28 17.66 0.82
C ALA A 141 18.71 16.48 -0.01
N PRO A 142 17.38 16.40 -0.23
CA PRO A 142 16.77 15.29 -0.96
C PRO A 142 17.32 15.05 -2.37
N HIS A 143 17.77 16.10 -3.06
CA HIS A 143 18.33 15.99 -4.41
C HIS A 143 19.68 15.25 -4.47
N LEU A 144 20.36 15.09 -3.34
CA LEU A 144 21.62 14.33 -3.23
C LEU A 144 21.39 12.83 -2.97
N LEU A 145 20.14 12.41 -2.79
CA LEU A 145 19.78 11.04 -2.48
C LEU A 145 19.58 10.21 -3.76
N SER A 146 19.85 8.91 -3.66
CA SER A 146 19.38 7.93 -4.64
C SER A 146 17.84 7.84 -4.67
N GLY A 147 17.26 7.35 -5.77
CA GLY A 147 15.80 7.17 -5.89
C GLY A 147 15.21 6.32 -4.74
N GLY A 148 15.88 5.24 -4.36
CA GLY A 148 15.48 4.41 -3.23
C GLY A 148 15.52 5.14 -1.88
N GLN A 149 16.54 5.98 -1.64
CA GLN A 149 16.59 6.81 -0.43
C GLN A 149 15.49 7.88 -0.45
N LYS A 150 15.19 8.50 -1.59
CA LYS A 150 14.05 9.42 -1.73
C LYS A 150 12.73 8.72 -1.41
N GLN A 151 12.55 7.47 -1.85
CA GLN A 151 11.38 6.66 -1.51
C GLN A 151 11.26 6.44 0.01
N LYS A 152 12.38 6.12 0.67
CA LYS A 152 12.43 5.99 2.14
C LYS A 152 12.12 7.31 2.85
N VAL A 153 12.54 8.47 2.31
CA VAL A 153 12.15 9.79 2.85
C VAL A 153 10.65 10.04 2.68
N ALA A 154 10.08 9.78 1.52
CA ALA A 154 8.64 9.94 1.28
C ALA A 154 7.80 9.08 2.24
N LEU A 155 8.25 7.84 2.50
CA LEU A 155 7.67 6.98 3.52
C LEU A 155 7.83 7.57 4.92
N ALA A 156 9.02 8.05 5.29
CA ALA A 156 9.26 8.67 6.59
C ALA A 156 8.34 9.88 6.83
N SER A 157 8.15 10.74 5.82
CA SER A 157 7.22 11.88 5.90
C SER A 157 5.77 11.44 6.10
N ALA A 158 5.33 10.38 5.42
CA ALA A 158 3.99 9.82 5.62
C ALA A 158 3.83 9.22 7.01
N LEU A 159 4.83 8.47 7.49
CA LEU A 159 4.83 7.82 8.80
C LEU A 159 4.86 8.85 9.94
N ALA A 160 5.60 9.95 9.81
CA ALA A 160 5.70 10.97 10.84
C ALA A 160 4.34 11.60 11.21
N MET A 161 3.31 11.49 10.35
CA MET A 161 1.94 11.87 10.71
C MET A 161 1.26 10.91 11.71
N LEU A 162 1.83 9.72 11.90
CA LEU A 162 1.26 8.56 12.62
C LEU A 162 -0.13 8.18 12.08
N PRO A 163 -0.23 7.83 10.78
CA PRO A 163 -1.50 7.46 10.18
C PRO A 163 -1.99 6.10 10.68
N GLU A 164 -3.31 5.89 10.70
CA GLU A 164 -3.92 4.57 10.94
C GLU A 164 -3.87 3.69 9.69
N TYR A 165 -3.89 4.33 8.51
CA TYR A 165 -3.91 3.70 7.20
C TYR A 165 -2.72 4.19 6.38
N LEU A 166 -1.88 3.27 5.93
CA LEU A 166 -0.75 3.56 5.05
C LEU A 166 -1.00 2.98 3.66
N VAL A 167 -1.09 3.85 2.67
CA VAL A 167 -1.32 3.51 1.26
C VAL A 167 -0.04 3.75 0.48
N LEU A 168 0.49 2.69 -0.14
CA LEU A 168 1.78 2.70 -0.81
C LEU A 168 1.59 2.34 -2.28
N ASP A 169 1.84 3.29 -3.18
CA ASP A 169 1.77 3.06 -4.62
C ASP A 169 3.16 2.68 -5.16
N GLU A 170 3.38 1.41 -5.50
CA GLU A 170 4.64 0.89 -6.06
C GLU A 170 5.90 1.24 -5.24
N PRO A 171 5.90 1.04 -3.90
CA PRO A 171 6.92 1.58 -3.01
C PRO A 171 8.29 0.92 -3.16
N THR A 172 8.38 -0.19 -3.89
CA THR A 172 9.60 -0.99 -4.11
C THR A 172 10.26 -0.73 -5.46
N SER A 173 9.61 0.05 -6.35
CA SER A 173 9.99 0.19 -7.76
C SER A 173 11.37 0.84 -8.00
N MET A 174 11.87 1.64 -7.05
CA MET A 174 13.18 2.30 -7.11
C MET A 174 14.22 1.69 -6.17
N LEU A 175 13.93 0.54 -5.55
CA LEU A 175 14.81 -0.13 -4.60
C LEU A 175 15.55 -1.29 -5.23
N ASP A 176 16.79 -1.50 -4.77
CA ASP A 176 17.53 -2.73 -5.04
C ASP A 176 16.92 -3.91 -4.26
N PRO A 177 17.28 -5.17 -4.57
CA PRO A 177 16.67 -6.34 -3.92
C PRO A 177 16.80 -6.32 -2.39
N THR A 178 17.93 -5.83 -1.87
CA THR A 178 18.19 -5.72 -0.42
C THR A 178 17.26 -4.68 0.21
N GLY A 179 17.25 -3.45 -0.30
CA GLY A 179 16.42 -2.37 0.23
C GLY A 179 14.92 -2.67 0.09
N ARG A 180 14.52 -3.36 -0.98
CA ARG A 180 13.16 -3.86 -1.17
C ARG A 180 12.75 -4.82 -0.06
N LYS A 181 13.60 -5.82 0.24
CA LYS A 181 13.35 -6.79 1.32
C LYS A 181 13.25 -6.08 2.67
N GLU A 182 14.21 -5.21 2.99
CA GLU A 182 14.21 -4.42 4.22
C GLU A 182 12.91 -3.62 4.38
N LEU A 183 12.47 -2.93 3.31
CA LEU A 183 11.25 -2.15 3.33
C LEU A 183 10.02 -3.02 3.65
N LEU A 184 9.85 -4.14 2.95
CA LEU A 184 8.70 -5.02 3.15
C LEU A 184 8.68 -5.64 4.56
N GLU A 185 9.86 -5.98 5.10
CA GLU A 185 10.00 -6.46 6.48
C GLU A 185 9.59 -5.38 7.48
N GLN A 186 10.02 -4.12 7.28
CA GLN A 186 9.61 -3.00 8.12
C GLN A 186 8.11 -2.73 8.05
N LEU A 187 7.50 -2.77 6.85
CA LEU A 187 6.05 -2.62 6.72
C LEU A 187 5.29 -3.71 7.48
N LYS A 188 5.78 -4.96 7.46
CA LYS A 188 5.20 -6.05 8.24
C LYS A 188 5.32 -5.79 9.75
N VAL A 189 6.45 -5.26 10.21
CA VAL A 189 6.64 -4.86 11.62
C VAL A 189 5.64 -3.77 12.00
N LEU A 190 5.51 -2.71 11.20
CA LEU A 190 4.55 -1.63 11.42
C LEU A 190 3.10 -2.15 11.47
N ASN A 191 2.72 -3.03 10.54
CA ASN A 191 1.38 -3.63 10.56
C ASN A 191 1.11 -4.42 11.85
N LYS A 192 2.06 -5.24 12.31
CA LYS A 192 1.83 -6.15 13.44
C LYS A 192 2.06 -5.52 14.81
N GLN A 193 3.00 -4.58 14.94
CA GLN A 193 3.36 -3.97 16.23
C GLN A 193 2.60 -2.67 16.49
N GLU A 194 2.32 -1.88 15.45
CA GLU A 194 1.65 -0.58 15.57
C GLU A 194 0.15 -0.64 15.18
N ASP A 195 -0.39 -1.84 14.91
CA ASP A 195 -1.78 -2.05 14.45
C ASP A 195 -2.15 -1.21 13.22
N MET A 196 -1.15 -0.90 12.38
CA MET A 196 -1.31 -0.07 11.20
C MET A 196 -1.95 -0.87 10.06
N THR A 197 -2.97 -0.32 9.43
CA THR A 197 -3.58 -0.91 8.24
C THR A 197 -2.74 -0.55 7.02
N ILE A 198 -2.31 -1.53 6.23
CA ILE A 198 -1.43 -1.28 5.08
C ILE A 198 -2.13 -1.70 3.79
N LEU A 199 -2.17 -0.81 2.82
CA LEU A 199 -2.54 -1.10 1.43
C LEU A 199 -1.31 -0.89 0.55
N ILE A 200 -0.73 -1.97 0.05
CA ILE A 200 0.38 -1.91 -0.89
C ILE A 200 -0.11 -2.21 -2.30
N ILE A 201 0.23 -1.33 -3.22
CA ILE A 201 -0.01 -1.49 -4.65
C ILE A 201 1.33 -1.90 -5.25
N SER A 202 1.35 -3.05 -5.93
CA SER A 202 2.56 -3.49 -6.62
C SER A 202 2.19 -4.27 -7.87
N HIS A 203 2.98 -4.07 -8.93
CA HIS A 203 2.98 -4.93 -10.11
C HIS A 203 3.87 -6.16 -9.92
N ASN A 204 4.71 -6.17 -8.88
CA ASN A 204 5.57 -7.29 -8.57
C ASN A 204 4.90 -8.20 -7.52
N PRO A 205 4.50 -9.43 -7.89
CA PRO A 205 3.74 -10.28 -6.98
C PRO A 205 4.56 -10.71 -5.75
N GLU A 206 5.89 -10.73 -5.83
CA GLU A 206 6.77 -11.06 -4.69
C GLU A 206 6.63 -10.04 -3.54
N ASP A 207 6.19 -8.81 -3.80
CA ASP A 207 5.92 -7.82 -2.73
C ASP A 207 4.73 -8.17 -1.86
N LEU A 208 3.80 -8.97 -2.40
CA LEU A 208 2.47 -9.16 -1.83
C LEU A 208 2.31 -10.52 -1.18
N VAL A 209 3.37 -11.34 -1.19
CA VAL A 209 3.40 -12.67 -0.58
C VAL A 209 2.97 -12.64 0.89
N GLN A 210 3.36 -11.58 1.61
CA GLN A 210 3.08 -11.42 3.03
C GLN A 210 1.71 -10.81 3.34
N ALA A 211 0.95 -10.38 2.33
CA ALA A 211 -0.37 -9.81 2.53
C ALA A 211 -1.32 -10.83 3.20
N ASP A 212 -2.30 -10.31 3.92
CA ASP A 212 -3.40 -11.09 4.50
C ASP A 212 -4.49 -11.32 3.45
N ARG A 213 -4.72 -10.33 2.57
CA ARG A 213 -5.66 -10.40 1.45
C ARG A 213 -5.10 -9.73 0.21
N LEU A 214 -5.42 -10.29 -0.96
CA LEU A 214 -5.17 -9.69 -2.25
C LEU A 214 -6.47 -9.23 -2.91
N ILE A 215 -6.40 -8.10 -3.59
CA ILE A 215 -7.44 -7.58 -4.46
C ILE A 215 -6.83 -7.40 -5.84
N VAL A 216 -7.43 -7.99 -6.86
CA VAL A 216 -6.99 -7.90 -8.26
C VAL A 216 -7.97 -7.01 -9.00
N LEU A 217 -7.48 -5.89 -9.52
CA LEU A 217 -8.24 -5.00 -10.39
C LEU A 217 -7.97 -5.32 -11.85
N ASP A 218 -9.04 -5.39 -12.64
CA ASP A 218 -8.99 -5.45 -14.08
C ASP A 218 -9.96 -4.45 -14.70
N HIS A 219 -9.50 -3.65 -15.66
CA HIS A 219 -10.28 -2.62 -16.36
C HIS A 219 -11.24 -1.78 -15.48
N GLY A 220 -10.78 -1.43 -14.28
CA GLY A 220 -11.51 -0.60 -13.31
C GLY A 220 -12.49 -1.36 -12.41
N SER A 221 -12.54 -2.68 -12.44
CA SER A 221 -13.45 -3.51 -11.62
C SER A 221 -12.67 -4.50 -10.76
N ILE A 222 -13.25 -4.98 -9.66
CA ILE A 222 -12.65 -6.07 -8.87
C ILE A 222 -12.86 -7.37 -9.64
N PHE A 223 -11.75 -7.94 -10.12
CA PHE A 223 -11.76 -9.19 -10.88
C PHE A 223 -11.73 -10.41 -9.98
N LEU A 224 -10.87 -10.35 -8.95
CA LEU A 224 -10.67 -11.43 -7.97
C LEU A 224 -10.22 -10.81 -6.65
N GLN A 225 -10.62 -11.40 -5.53
CA GLN A 225 -10.08 -11.09 -4.22
C GLN A 225 -10.13 -12.32 -3.33
N GLY A 226 -9.21 -12.40 -2.37
CA GLY A 226 -9.10 -13.53 -1.45
C GLY A 226 -7.75 -13.56 -0.76
N THR A 227 -7.47 -14.63 -0.03
CA THR A 227 -6.13 -14.87 0.51
C THR A 227 -5.12 -15.00 -0.64
N PRO A 228 -3.82 -14.73 -0.40
CA PRO A 228 -2.80 -14.96 -1.42
C PRO A 228 -2.84 -16.37 -2.02
N LYS A 229 -3.07 -17.41 -1.19
CA LYS A 229 -3.18 -18.79 -1.66
C LYS A 229 -4.33 -18.99 -2.64
N GLU A 230 -5.53 -18.47 -2.33
CA GLU A 230 -6.69 -18.57 -3.23
C GLU A 230 -6.47 -17.81 -4.53
N VAL A 231 -5.91 -16.60 -4.45
CA VAL A 231 -5.70 -15.73 -5.63
C VAL A 231 -4.62 -16.30 -6.55
N TYR A 232 -3.48 -16.74 -6.01
CA TYR A 232 -2.37 -17.29 -6.79
C TYR A 232 -2.59 -18.73 -7.26
N ALA A 233 -3.54 -19.47 -6.69
CA ALA A 233 -3.96 -20.77 -7.23
C ALA A 233 -5.02 -20.65 -8.33
N SER A 234 -5.64 -19.47 -8.48
CA SER A 234 -6.71 -19.26 -9.44
C SER A 234 -6.20 -19.22 -10.88
N ALA A 235 -6.73 -20.09 -11.74
CA ALA A 235 -6.48 -20.06 -13.18
C ALA A 235 -6.84 -18.70 -13.81
N LYS A 236 -7.83 -17.99 -13.23
CA LYS A 236 -8.25 -16.67 -13.69
C LYS A 236 -7.13 -15.62 -13.59
N LEU A 237 -6.22 -15.74 -12.63
CA LEU A 237 -5.11 -14.80 -12.49
C LEU A 237 -4.15 -14.90 -13.70
N ALA A 238 -3.92 -16.12 -14.17
CA ALA A 238 -3.07 -16.38 -15.34
C ALA A 238 -3.67 -15.80 -16.63
N GLU A 239 -5.01 -15.73 -16.74
CA GLU A 239 -5.70 -15.11 -17.88
C GLU A 239 -5.38 -13.61 -18.04
N LEU A 240 -5.05 -12.92 -16.94
CA LEU A 240 -4.67 -11.51 -16.94
C LEU A 240 -3.18 -11.27 -17.25
N GLY A 241 -2.40 -12.33 -17.44
CA GLY A 241 -0.94 -12.22 -17.63
C GLY A 241 -0.20 -11.69 -16.40
N LEU A 242 -0.78 -11.85 -15.20
CA LEU A 242 -0.12 -11.51 -13.94
C LEU A 242 0.72 -12.69 -13.44
N ASP A 243 1.96 -12.40 -13.05
CA ASP A 243 2.86 -13.40 -12.51
C ASP A 243 2.43 -13.88 -11.11
N THR A 244 2.88 -15.09 -10.77
CA THR A 244 2.68 -15.71 -9.46
C THR A 244 4.02 -15.77 -8.72
N PRO A 245 4.09 -15.45 -7.41
CA PRO A 245 5.33 -15.54 -6.66
C PRO A 245 5.89 -16.96 -6.65
N THR A 246 7.20 -17.08 -6.60
CA THR A 246 7.95 -18.34 -6.67
C THR A 246 7.45 -19.35 -5.62
N VAL A 247 7.17 -18.89 -4.39
CA VAL A 247 6.66 -19.77 -3.33
C VAL A 247 5.28 -20.35 -3.67
N TYR A 248 4.37 -19.57 -4.26
CA TYR A 248 3.04 -20.04 -4.62
C TYR A 248 3.05 -20.92 -5.87
N GLN A 249 3.96 -20.68 -6.82
CA GLN A 249 4.19 -21.62 -7.93
C GLN A 249 4.56 -23.01 -7.40
N LEU A 250 5.49 -23.06 -6.43
CA LEU A 250 5.92 -24.32 -5.82
C LEU A 250 4.79 -24.97 -4.99
N ILE A 251 4.04 -24.20 -4.20
CA ILE A 251 2.87 -24.69 -3.44
C ILE A 251 1.83 -25.30 -4.40
N ASN A 252 1.54 -24.64 -5.51
CA ASN A 252 0.59 -25.13 -6.51
C ASN A 252 1.09 -26.44 -7.15
N GLN A 253 2.38 -26.52 -7.50
CA GLN A 253 2.98 -27.76 -8.02
C GLN A 253 2.93 -28.92 -7.02
N LEU A 254 3.23 -28.67 -5.74
CA LEU A 254 3.11 -29.68 -4.68
C LEU A 254 1.65 -30.16 -4.52
N GLY A 255 0.70 -29.22 -4.54
CA GLY A 255 -0.74 -29.51 -4.50
C GLY A 255 -1.20 -30.40 -5.65
N SER A 256 -0.76 -30.12 -6.89
CA SER A 256 -1.06 -30.96 -8.06
C SER A 256 -0.49 -32.38 -7.95
N ASN A 257 0.53 -32.59 -7.12
CA ASN A 257 1.13 -33.89 -6.83
C ASN A 257 0.59 -34.55 -5.54
N GLY A 258 -0.49 -34.01 -4.96
CA GLY A 258 -1.18 -34.58 -3.80
C GLY A 258 -0.64 -34.15 -2.43
N TYR A 259 0.29 -33.20 -2.37
CA TYR A 259 0.81 -32.67 -1.10
C TYR A 259 0.05 -31.43 -0.65
N SER A 260 -0.52 -31.48 0.55
CA SER A 260 -1.22 -30.33 1.15
C SER A 260 -0.24 -29.43 1.91
N VAL A 261 -0.20 -28.14 1.54
CA VAL A 261 0.59 -27.11 2.24
C VAL A 261 -0.34 -26.19 3.05
N PRO A 262 -0.09 -25.97 4.35
CA PRO A 262 -0.84 -25.05 5.20
C PRO A 262 -0.86 -23.60 4.68
N GLU A 263 -1.90 -22.83 5.00
CA GLU A 263 -2.05 -21.44 4.55
C GLU A 263 -1.05 -20.45 5.17
N ASN A 264 -0.49 -20.79 6.32
CA ASN A 264 0.49 -19.94 7.01
C ASN A 264 1.89 -20.02 6.40
N VAL A 265 2.13 -20.93 5.44
CA VAL A 265 3.39 -21.01 4.71
C VAL A 265 3.41 -19.94 3.61
N LYS A 266 4.16 -18.86 3.85
CA LYS A 266 4.28 -17.70 2.97
C LYS A 266 5.71 -17.46 2.51
N SER A 267 6.64 -18.40 2.71
CA SER A 267 8.02 -18.26 2.24
C SER A 267 8.62 -19.61 1.86
N VAL A 268 9.66 -19.58 1.02
CA VAL A 268 10.42 -20.79 0.65
C VAL A 268 11.02 -21.44 1.89
N ARG A 269 11.50 -20.66 2.85
CA ARG A 269 12.06 -21.19 4.10
C ARG A 269 11.00 -21.93 4.92
N GLU A 270 9.85 -21.33 5.16
CA GLU A 270 8.73 -21.99 5.87
C GLU A 270 8.25 -23.24 5.14
N LEU A 271 8.29 -23.24 3.81
CA LEU A 271 7.93 -24.40 3.02
C LEU A 271 8.94 -25.55 3.17
N VAL A 272 10.23 -25.24 3.14
CA VAL A 272 11.31 -26.21 3.40
C VAL A 272 11.18 -26.76 4.82
N ASP A 273 11.02 -25.89 5.81
CA ASP A 273 10.86 -26.29 7.21
C ASP A 273 9.64 -27.21 7.37
N TYR A 274 8.50 -26.88 6.74
CA TYR A 274 7.31 -27.73 6.74
C TYR A 274 7.56 -29.10 6.09
N LEU A 275 8.16 -29.13 4.89
CA LEU A 275 8.41 -30.38 4.16
C LEU A 275 9.40 -31.29 4.89
N CYS A 276 10.48 -30.72 5.45
CA CYS A 276 11.49 -31.48 6.19
C CYS A 276 10.98 -32.01 7.53
N LEU A 277 9.96 -31.39 8.13
CA LEU A 277 9.33 -31.87 9.37
C LEU A 277 8.24 -32.95 9.12
N GLN A 278 7.82 -33.14 7.86
CA GLN A 278 6.82 -34.14 7.47
C GLN A 278 7.45 -35.43 6.89
N LEU A 279 8.76 -35.43 6.63
CA LEU A 279 9.57 -36.57 6.19
C LEU A 279 10.30 -37.20 7.37
#